data_AF-A0A961L8U1-F1
#
_entry.id   AF-A0A961L8U1-F1
#
_cell.length_a   1.000
_cell.length_b   1.000
_cell.length_c   1.000
_cell.angle_alpha   90.00
_cell.angle_beta   90.00
_cell.angle_gamma   90.00
#
_symmetry.space_group_name_H-M   'P 1'
#
loop_
_entity.id
_entity.type
_entity.pdbx_description
1 polymer ?
#
loop_
_entity_poly.entity_id
_entity_poly.type
_entity_poly.pdbx_seq_one_letter_code
_entity_poly.pdbx_strand_id
1 'polypeptide(L)'
;MTTIAYLSFVFAAAVFGALLGIVGHYWRAHATLYAEDLGLSEPWNTLSRDDYQWEKHVVGAEWDDAGFWASDSVRNLVYFVASGFFVPLFIGLAFWDQRAEVVSAACSTLAGIGLNSPLCS
;
A
#
# COMPACT_ATOMS: atom_id res chain seq x y z
N MET A 1 16.96 -21.53 -10.05
CA MET A 1 16.86 -20.09 -10.41
C MET A 1 15.49 -19.52 -10.09
N THR A 2 14.40 -20.26 -10.33
CA THR A 2 13.01 -19.84 -10.05
C THR A 2 12.78 -19.22 -8.67
N THR A 3 13.31 -19.80 -7.59
CA THR A 3 13.14 -19.24 -6.24
C THR A 3 13.76 -17.85 -6.11
N ILE A 4 14.97 -17.65 -6.65
CA ILE A 4 15.65 -16.35 -6.62
C ILE A 4 14.90 -15.34 -7.48
N ALA A 5 14.49 -15.74 -8.69
CA ALA A 5 13.69 -14.89 -9.58
C ALA A 5 12.38 -14.46 -8.92
N TYR A 6 11.68 -15.40 -8.28
CA TYR A 6 10.43 -15.14 -7.56
C TYR A 6 10.63 -14.14 -6.42
N LEU A 7 11.62 -14.40 -5.55
CA LEU A 7 11.93 -13.49 -4.44
C LEU A 7 12.32 -12.10 -4.94
N SER A 8 13.09 -12.01 -6.03
CA SER A 8 13.45 -10.73 -6.65
C SER A 8 12.25 -9.98 -7.20
N PHE A 9 11.31 -10.66 -7.86
CA PHE A 9 10.09 -10.02 -8.36
C PHE A 9 9.17 -9.57 -7.22
N VAL A 10 9.00 -10.40 -6.20
CA VAL A 10 8.22 -10.04 -5.00
C VAL A 10 8.85 -8.84 -4.29
N PHE A 11 10.17 -8.82 -4.13
CA PHE A 11 10.89 -7.70 -3.53
C PHE A 11 10.77 -6.42 -4.38
N ALA A 12 10.94 -6.52 -5.70
CA ALA A 12 10.75 -5.39 -6.60
C ALA A 12 9.32 -4.83 -6.53
N ALA A 13 8.31 -5.71 -6.48
CA ALA A 13 6.92 -5.32 -6.28
C ALA A 13 6.70 -4.65 -4.91
N ALA A 14 7.34 -5.13 -3.85
CA ALA A 14 7.28 -4.52 -2.52
C ALA A 14 7.88 -3.11 -2.51
N VAL A 15 9.06 -2.92 -3.11
CA VAL A 15 9.68 -1.58 -3.25
C VAL A 15 8.80 -0.65 -4.06
N PHE A 16 8.25 -1.12 -5.18
CA PHE A 16 7.32 -0.34 -5.99
C PHE A 16 6.05 0.01 -5.21
N GLY A 17 5.49 -0.93 -4.45
CA GLY A 17 4.35 -0.72 -3.58
C GLY A 17 4.64 0.32 -2.49
N ALA A 18 5.85 0.35 -1.91
CA ALA A 18 6.27 1.38 -0.97
C ALA A 18 6.24 2.78 -1.61
N LEU A 19 6.73 2.91 -2.85
CA LEU A 19 6.66 4.18 -3.61
C LEU A 19 5.23 4.61 -3.89
N LEU A 20 4.36 3.66 -4.26
CA LEU A 20 2.92 3.92 -4.38
C LEU A 20 2.29 4.33 -3.05
N GLY A 21 2.78 3.80 -1.92
CA GLY A 21 2.39 4.26 -0.58
C GLY A 21 2.69 5.74 -0.37
N ILE A 22 3.88 6.23 -0.77
CA ILE A 22 4.21 7.66 -0.70
C ILE A 22 3.21 8.50 -1.51
N VAL A 23 2.92 8.08 -2.74
CA VAL A 23 1.93 8.75 -3.60
C VAL A 23 0.53 8.69 -3.00
N GLY A 24 0.15 7.55 -2.41
CA GLY A 24 -1.12 7.35 -1.72
C GLY A 24 -1.29 8.28 -0.52
N HIS A 25 -0.26 8.43 0.31
CA HIS A 25 -0.24 9.40 1.42
C HIS A 25 -0.42 10.84 0.91
N TYR A 26 0.35 11.23 -0.11
CA TYR A 26 0.22 12.56 -0.72
C TYR A 26 -1.20 12.78 -1.25
N TRP A 27 -1.73 11.82 -2.00
CA TRP A 27 -3.08 11.88 -2.56
C TRP A 27 -4.13 12.00 -1.45
N ARG A 28 -4.05 11.17 -0.40
CA ARG A 28 -4.97 11.23 0.74
C ARG A 28 -4.94 12.60 1.42
N ALA A 29 -3.78 13.21 1.58
CA ALA A 29 -3.68 14.51 2.23
C ALA A 29 -4.22 15.67 1.37
N HIS A 30 -4.10 15.60 0.03
CA HIS A 30 -4.39 16.76 -0.85
C HIS A 30 -5.64 16.62 -1.72
N ALA A 31 -6.10 15.41 -2.00
CA ALA A 31 -7.30 15.17 -2.81
C ALA A 31 -8.60 15.16 -1.97
N THR A 32 -8.49 15.30 -0.64
CA THR A 32 -9.64 15.35 0.26
C THR A 32 -10.31 16.72 0.16
N LEU A 33 -11.53 16.76 -0.40
CA LEU A 33 -12.27 18.01 -0.67
C LEU A 33 -12.94 18.63 0.56
N TYR A 34 -13.20 17.82 1.59
CA TYR A 34 -13.92 18.24 2.79
C TYR A 34 -13.13 17.82 4.02
N ALA A 35 -13.06 18.72 5.01
CA ALA A 35 -12.49 18.41 6.31
C ALA A 35 -13.26 17.24 6.93
N GLU A 36 -12.53 16.33 7.57
CA GLU A 36 -13.15 15.22 8.26
C GLU A 36 -13.69 15.64 9.62
N ASP A 37 -14.90 15.16 9.92
CA ASP A 37 -15.47 15.33 11.25
C ASP A 37 -14.74 14.40 12.24
N LEU A 38 -13.88 15.00 13.06
CA LEU A 38 -13.13 14.30 14.09
C LEU A 38 -14.01 13.71 15.21
N GLY A 39 -15.34 13.89 15.18
CA GLY A 39 -16.26 13.30 16.16
C GLY A 39 -16.04 13.86 17.57
N LEU A 40 -15.56 15.11 17.67
CA LEU A 40 -15.43 15.82 18.93
C LEU A 40 -16.80 16.27 19.47
N SER A 41 -17.84 16.24 18.61
CA SER A 41 -19.23 16.48 18.97
C SER A 41 -20.08 15.23 18.69
N GLU A 42 -20.48 14.57 19.78
CA GLU A 42 -21.53 13.55 19.94
C GLU A 42 -21.21 12.04 19.77
N PRO A 43 -21.57 11.19 20.77
CA PRO A 43 -21.28 9.74 20.76
C PRO A 43 -22.08 8.92 19.74
N TRP A 44 -23.22 9.40 19.27
CA TRP A 44 -24.22 8.60 18.55
C TRP A 44 -24.03 8.56 17.02
N ASN A 45 -23.23 9.45 16.46
CA ASN A 45 -22.88 9.46 15.02
C ASN A 45 -21.77 8.46 14.65
N THR A 46 -21.30 7.65 15.61
CA THR A 46 -20.16 6.74 15.48
C THR A 46 -20.45 5.46 14.69
N LEU A 47 -21.73 5.08 14.55
CA LEU A 47 -22.17 3.79 13.99
C LEU A 47 -22.43 3.77 12.47
N SER A 48 -22.47 4.93 11.79
CA SER A 48 -22.52 5.01 10.31
C SER A 48 -21.18 5.42 9.70
N ARG A 49 -20.11 5.35 10.50
CA ARG A 49 -18.78 5.95 10.27
C ARG A 49 -17.68 4.88 10.12
N ASP A 50 -18.04 3.64 9.79
CA ASP A 50 -17.16 2.48 9.96
C ASP A 50 -15.82 2.56 9.19
N ASP A 51 -15.77 3.20 8.01
CA ASP A 51 -14.51 3.41 7.27
C ASP A 51 -13.54 4.35 8.03
N TYR A 52 -14.06 5.26 8.85
CA TYR A 52 -13.30 6.28 9.56
C TYR A 52 -12.79 5.82 10.94
N GLN A 53 -13.43 4.79 11.52
CA GLN A 53 -13.00 4.27 12.82
C GLN A 53 -11.67 3.53 12.72
N TRP A 54 -11.42 2.82 11.62
CA TRP A 54 -10.19 2.05 11.46
C TRP A 54 -8.96 2.96 11.41
N GLU A 55 -8.96 3.99 10.57
CA GLU A 55 -7.81 4.89 10.42
C GLU A 55 -7.57 5.71 11.70
N LYS A 56 -8.63 6.18 12.36
CA LYS A 56 -8.50 6.94 13.59
C LYS A 56 -8.16 6.08 14.82
N HIS A 57 -8.82 4.95 15.00
CA HIS A 57 -8.74 4.17 16.26
C HIS A 57 -7.79 2.98 16.20
N VAL A 58 -7.54 2.41 15.01
CA VAL A 58 -6.63 1.27 14.85
C VAL A 58 -5.27 1.72 14.34
N VAL A 59 -5.25 2.53 13.29
CA VAL A 59 -3.99 3.06 12.73
C VAL A 59 -3.46 4.22 13.58
N GLY A 60 -4.36 4.97 14.23
CA GLY A 60 -3.98 6.14 15.02
C GLY A 60 -3.49 7.28 14.12
N ALA A 61 -4.16 7.49 12.99
CA ALA A 61 -3.83 8.52 12.03
C ALA A 61 -3.87 9.93 12.64
N GLU A 62 -2.95 10.77 12.21
CA GLU A 62 -2.86 12.18 12.64
C GLU A 62 -3.63 13.08 11.67
N TRP A 63 -4.33 14.06 12.23
CA TRP A 63 -5.19 15.01 11.54
C TRP A 63 -4.72 16.43 11.87
N ASP A 64 -4.87 17.37 10.94
CA ASP A 64 -4.58 18.77 11.19
C ASP A 64 -5.71 19.46 11.98
N ASP A 65 -5.47 20.71 12.39
CA ASP A 65 -6.42 21.49 13.19
C ASP A 65 -7.74 21.80 12.46
N ALA A 66 -7.75 21.69 11.13
CA ALA A 66 -8.92 21.88 10.30
C ALA A 66 -9.68 20.57 10.04
N GLY A 67 -9.18 19.42 10.51
CA GLY A 67 -9.78 18.10 10.34
C GLY A 67 -9.37 17.39 9.05
N PHE A 68 -8.37 17.89 8.31
CA PHE A 68 -7.81 17.17 7.16
C PHE A 68 -6.71 16.19 7.58
N TRP A 69 -6.44 15.20 6.74
CA TRP A 69 -5.36 14.26 6.97
C TRP A 69 -4.01 14.99 6.98
N ALA A 70 -3.26 14.88 8.07
CA ALA A 70 -2.01 15.62 8.23
C ALA A 70 -0.97 15.17 7.19
N SER A 71 -0.60 16.08 6.28
CA SER A 71 0.30 15.81 5.16
C SER A 71 1.76 15.66 5.60
N ASP A 72 2.13 16.37 6.67
CA ASP A 72 3.46 16.40 7.29
C ASP A 72 3.64 15.32 8.37
N SER A 73 2.60 14.55 8.67
CA SER A 73 2.69 13.44 9.62
C SER A 73 3.56 12.30 9.08
N VAL A 74 4.70 12.08 9.73
CA VAL A 74 5.59 10.95 9.46
C VAL A 74 4.89 9.62 9.76
N ARG A 75 4.01 9.57 10.77
CA ARG A 75 3.27 8.35 11.12
C ARG A 75 2.34 7.94 9.98
N ASN A 76 1.56 8.88 9.46
CA ASN A 76 0.67 8.64 8.34
C ASN A 76 1.44 8.17 7.10
N LEU A 77 2.57 8.83 6.81
CA LEU A 77 3.46 8.42 5.72
C LEU A 77 3.96 6.99 5.91
N VAL A 78 4.48 6.65 7.10
CA VAL A 78 4.97 5.31 7.41
C VAL A 78 3.88 4.26 7.26
N TYR A 79 2.65 4.55 7.70
CA TYR A 79 1.51 3.64 7.54
C TYR A 79 1.25 3.30 6.08
N PHE A 80 1.18 4.31 5.21
CA PHE A 80 0.97 4.10 3.77
C PHE A 80 2.13 3.38 3.10
N VAL A 81 3.37 3.78 3.40
CA VAL A 81 4.58 3.15 2.85
C VAL A 81 4.67 1.68 3.28
N ALA A 82 4.43 1.40 4.57
CA ALA A 82 4.45 0.05 5.10
C ALA A 82 3.33 -0.80 4.48
N SER A 83 2.11 -0.27 4.40
CA SER A 83 0.98 -0.97 3.76
C SER A 83 1.30 -1.30 2.30
N GLY A 84 1.81 -0.33 1.54
CA GLY A 84 2.23 -0.52 0.16
C GLY A 84 3.36 -1.54 0.01
N PHE A 85 4.33 -1.56 0.93
CA PHE A 85 5.44 -2.51 0.91
C PHE A 85 5.03 -3.93 1.30
N PHE A 86 4.20 -4.10 2.34
CA PHE A 86 3.85 -5.40 2.89
C PHE A 86 2.79 -6.14 2.09
N VAL A 87 1.89 -5.45 1.38
CA VAL A 87 0.85 -6.11 0.55
C VAL A 87 1.48 -7.04 -0.50
N PRO A 88 2.44 -6.61 -1.34
CA PRO A 88 3.13 -7.50 -2.27
C PRO A 88 3.90 -8.64 -1.59
N LEU A 89 4.45 -8.40 -0.39
CA LEU A 89 5.12 -9.47 0.36
C LEU A 89 4.15 -10.54 0.83
N PHE A 90 2.99 -10.16 1.38
CA PHE A 90 1.97 -11.11 1.81
C PHE A 90 1.37 -11.88 0.63
N ILE A 91 1.15 -11.22 -0.50
CA ILE A 91 0.76 -11.90 -1.74
C ILE A 91 1.87 -12.87 -2.17
N GLY A 92 3.14 -12.45 -2.16
CA GLY A 92 4.26 -13.34 -2.46
C GLY A 92 4.38 -14.54 -1.52
N LEU A 93 4.01 -14.39 -0.25
CA LEU A 93 3.94 -15.53 0.68
C LEU A 93 2.75 -16.44 0.36
N ALA A 94 1.58 -15.87 0.07
CA ALA A 94 0.37 -16.63 -0.26
C ALA A 94 0.51 -17.46 -1.55
N PHE A 95 1.29 -16.95 -2.52
CA PHE A 95 1.52 -17.60 -3.82
C PHE A 95 2.84 -18.39 -3.89
N TRP A 96 3.46 -18.71 -2.76
CA TRP A 96 4.77 -19.38 -2.70
C TRP A 96 4.79 -20.72 -3.45
N ASP A 97 3.70 -21.49 -3.36
CA ASP A 97 3.58 -22.79 -4.00
C ASP A 97 3.42 -22.67 -5.52
N GLN A 98 2.89 -21.54 -6.02
CA GLN A 98 2.77 -21.25 -7.45
C GLN A 98 3.96 -20.44 -8.01
N ARG A 99 5.07 -20.33 -7.27
CA ARG A 99 6.23 -19.49 -7.67
C ARG A 99 6.74 -19.72 -9.09
N ALA A 100 6.70 -20.96 -9.60
CA ALA A 100 7.15 -21.26 -10.96
C ALA A 100 6.21 -20.68 -12.02
N GLU A 101 4.91 -20.78 -11.81
CA GLU A 101 3.89 -20.20 -12.69
C GLU A 101 3.96 -18.67 -12.67
N VAL A 102 4.10 -18.08 -11.48
CA VAL A 102 4.23 -16.62 -11.34
C VAL A 102 5.47 -16.09 -12.04
N VAL A 103 6.63 -16.75 -11.87
CA VAL A 103 7.86 -16.38 -12.59
C VAL A 103 7.68 -16.51 -14.10
N SER A 104 7.07 -17.61 -14.57
CA SER A 104 6.80 -17.80 -15.99
C SER A 104 5.92 -16.69 -16.55
N ALA A 105 4.81 -16.38 -15.87
CA ALA A 105 3.89 -15.32 -16.26
C ALA A 105 4.59 -13.95 -16.30
N ALA A 106 5.33 -13.59 -15.24
CA ALA A 106 6.09 -12.34 -15.18
C ALA A 106 7.10 -12.23 -16.33
N CYS A 107 7.85 -13.30 -16.60
CA CYS A 107 8.82 -13.34 -17.68
C CYS A 107 8.18 -13.24 -19.07
N SER A 108 7.04 -13.91 -19.30
CA SER A 108 6.28 -13.78 -20.54
C SER A 108 5.73 -12.36 -20.73
N THR A 109 5.25 -11.72 -19.67
CA THR A 109 4.79 -10.32 -19.71
C THR A 109 5.94 -9.37 -20.03
N LEU A 110 7.09 -9.53 -19.37
CA LEU A 110 8.29 -8.72 -19.64
C LEU A 110 8.75 -8.86 -21.09
N ALA A 111 8.83 -10.10 -21.61
CA ALA A 111 9.17 -10.34 -23.00
C ALA A 111 8.15 -9.72 -23.97
N GLY A 112 6.85 -9.76 -23.63
CA GLY A 112 5.78 -9.14 -24.42
C GLY A 112 5.90 -7.63 -24.56
N ILE A 113 6.55 -6.96 -23.61
CA ILE A 113 6.87 -5.52 -23.68
C ILE A 113 8.32 -5.25 -24.11
N GLY A 114 9.03 -6.26 -24.61
CA GLY A 114 10.40 -6.14 -25.12
C GLY A 114 11.49 -6.07 -24.03
N LEU A 115 11.16 -6.38 -22.78
CA LEU A 115 12.13 -6.42 -21.69
C LEU A 115 12.66 -7.84 -21.49
N ASN A 116 13.97 -7.99 -21.58
CA ASN A 116 14.66 -9.24 -21.27
C ASN A 116 15.29 -9.13 -19.88
N SER A 117 14.91 -10.01 -18.96
CA SER A 117 15.49 -10.08 -17.62
C SER A 117 16.42 -11.29 -17.51
N PRO A 118 17.62 -11.15 -16.91
CA PRO A 118 18.50 -12.29 -16.62
C PRO A 118 17.90 -13.25 -15.58
N LEU A 119 16.78 -12.89 -14.95
CA LEU A 119 16.02 -13.77 -14.06
C LEU A 119 15.06 -14.71 -14.82
N CYS A 120 14.89 -14.49 -16.13
CA CYS A 120 13.98 -15.21 -17.02
C CYS A 120 14.69 -16.20 -17.95
N SER A 121 16.00 -16.39 -17.77
CA SER A 121 16.85 -17.35 -18.49
C SER A 121 16.95 -18.68 -17.76
#